data_AF-A2BJC0-F1
#
_entry.id   AF-A2BJC0-F1
#
_cell.length_a   1.000
_cell.length_b   1.000
_cell.length_c   1.000
_cell.angle_alpha   90.00
_cell.angle_beta   90.00
_cell.angle_gamma   90.00
#
_symmetry.space_group_name_H-M   'P 1'
#
loop_
_entity.id
_entity.type
_entity.pdbx_description
1 polymer ?
#
loop_
_entity_poly.entity_id
_entity_poly.type
_entity_poly.pdbx_seq_one_letter_code
_entity_poly.pdbx_strand_id
1 'polypeptide(L)'
;MEERAARIIRARLRSVAMGILAILDSRSFSLYRTDFATLFIENPLEAYKVLVEATGGRERARVILRSLLIPLAGSPVKVLEAINALERGDGSLVRELIKRAGSREG
;
A
#
# COMPACT_ATOMS: atom_id res chain seq x y z
N MET A 1 -12.78 10.38 -2.82
CA MET A 1 -11.73 9.81 -3.69
C MET A 1 -10.88 8.76 -2.96
N GLU A 2 -10.43 9.07 -1.74
CA GLU A 2 -9.55 8.18 -0.93
C GLU A 2 -10.28 6.98 -0.30
N GLU A 3 -11.58 7.09 0.03
CA GLU A 3 -12.34 6.02 0.68
C GLU A 3 -12.47 4.71 -0.14
N ARG A 4 -12.49 4.79 -1.48
CA ARG A 4 -12.57 3.58 -2.32
C ARG A 4 -11.23 2.84 -2.34
N ALA A 5 -10.13 3.57 -2.54
CA ALA A 5 -8.79 3.00 -2.46
C ALA A 5 -8.55 2.39 -1.08
N ALA A 6 -8.94 3.09 -0.01
CA ALA A 6 -8.85 2.60 1.36
C ALA A 6 -9.63 1.31 1.56
N ARG A 7 -10.88 1.23 1.04
CA ARG A 7 -11.68 -0.01 1.08
C ARG A 7 -11.02 -1.17 0.34
N ILE A 8 -10.49 -0.94 -0.87
CA ILE A 8 -9.79 -1.98 -1.65
C ILE A 8 -8.54 -2.46 -0.91
N ILE A 9 -7.73 -1.53 -0.41
CA ILE A 9 -6.51 -1.82 0.34
C ILE A 9 -6.85 -2.61 1.61
N ARG A 10 -7.82 -2.17 2.42
CA ARG A 10 -8.26 -2.88 3.63
C ARG A 10 -8.79 -4.28 3.31
N ALA A 11 -9.58 -4.43 2.25
CA ALA A 11 -10.07 -5.74 1.82
C ALA A 11 -8.93 -6.68 1.42
N ARG A 12 -7.92 -6.17 0.70
CA ARG A 12 -6.73 -6.94 0.35
C ARG A 12 -5.91 -7.31 1.58
N LEU A 13 -5.65 -6.37 2.48
CA LEU A 13 -4.93 -6.64 3.72
C LEU A 13 -5.61 -7.73 4.55
N ARG A 14 -6.94 -7.70 4.66
CA ARG A 14 -7.70 -8.77 5.33
C ARG A 14 -7.57 -10.13 4.62
N SER A 15 -7.46 -10.14 3.29
CA SER A 15 -7.39 -11.37 2.49
C SER A 15 -5.99 -11.99 2.41
N VAL A 16 -4.93 -11.18 2.31
CA VAL A 16 -3.56 -11.69 2.07
C VAL A 16 -2.60 -11.49 3.24
N ALA A 17 -3.05 -10.77 4.27
CA ALA A 17 -2.20 -10.28 5.34
C ALA A 17 -2.95 -10.26 6.68
N MET A 18 -3.96 -11.12 6.89
CA MET A 18 -4.80 -11.10 8.09
C MET A 18 -3.97 -11.16 9.39
N GLY A 19 -2.93 -12.00 9.41
CA GLY A 19 -2.03 -12.15 10.56
C GLY A 19 -1.08 -10.97 10.80
N ILE A 20 -0.82 -10.13 9.79
CA ILE A 20 0.08 -8.97 9.91
C ILE A 20 -0.67 -7.64 9.91
N LEU A 21 -1.95 -7.61 9.51
CA LEU A 21 -2.76 -6.39 9.49
C LEU A 21 -2.83 -5.71 10.87
N ALA A 22 -3.06 -6.48 11.94
CA ALA A 22 -3.05 -5.94 13.29
C ALA A 22 -1.70 -5.31 13.66
N ILE A 23 -0.60 -5.91 13.20
CA ILE A 23 0.76 -5.38 13.41
C ILE A 23 0.97 -4.08 12.61
N LEU A 24 0.52 -4.05 11.36
CA LEU A 24 0.60 -2.88 10.49
C LEU A 24 -0.20 -1.71 11.04
N ASP A 25 -1.45 -1.94 11.46
CA ASP A 25 -2.31 -0.91 12.05
C ASP A 25 -1.75 -0.44 13.39
N SER A 26 -1.29 -1.34 14.26
CA SER A 26 -0.66 -0.98 15.53
C SER A 26 0.58 -0.10 15.33
N ARG A 27 1.48 -0.48 14.40
CA ARG A 27 2.69 0.30 14.10
C ARG A 27 2.37 1.65 13.46
N SER A 28 1.46 1.66 12.48
CA SER A 28 1.04 2.90 11.80
C SER A 28 0.40 3.87 12.79
N PHE A 29 -0.42 3.36 13.71
CA PHE A 29 -1.05 4.18 14.74
C PHE A 29 -0.03 4.73 15.74
N SER A 30 0.92 3.90 16.16
CA SER A 30 1.98 4.33 17.10
C SER A 30 2.84 5.45 16.53
N LEU A 31 3.25 5.33 15.26
CA LEU A 31 4.19 6.25 14.62
C LEU A 31 3.51 7.47 13.99
N TYR A 32 2.32 7.30 13.42
CA TYR A 32 1.66 8.31 12.55
C TYR A 32 0.23 8.64 12.97
N ARG A 33 -0.28 8.04 14.05
CA ARG A 33 -1.66 8.26 14.56
C ARG A 33 -2.77 7.94 13.56
N THR A 34 -2.52 7.03 12.62
CA THR A 34 -3.49 6.59 11.61
C THR A 34 -3.40 5.09 11.32
N ASP A 35 -4.41 4.49 10.69
CA ASP A 35 -4.37 3.08 10.25
C ASP A 35 -3.48 2.89 9.01
N PHE A 36 -3.02 1.66 8.77
CA PHE A 36 -2.04 1.41 7.70
C PHE A 36 -2.59 1.74 6.31
N ALA A 37 -3.87 1.48 6.05
CA ALA A 37 -4.45 1.76 4.74
C ALA A 37 -4.50 3.28 4.46
N THR A 38 -4.85 4.06 5.48
CA THR A 38 -4.83 5.53 5.41
C THR A 38 -3.40 6.04 5.24
N LEU A 39 -2.44 5.56 6.05
CA LEU A 39 -1.02 5.88 5.88
C LEU A 39 -0.50 5.55 4.47
N PHE A 40 -0.90 4.42 3.91
CA PHE A 40 -0.48 3.99 2.57
C PHE A 40 -1.00 4.91 1.47
N ILE A 41 -2.15 5.55 1.67
CA ILE A 41 -2.72 6.51 0.73
C ILE A 41 -2.03 7.87 0.85
N GLU A 42 -1.92 8.37 2.08
CA GLU A 42 -1.37 9.70 2.36
C GLU A 42 0.15 9.75 2.19
N ASN A 43 0.85 8.69 2.59
CA ASN A 43 2.29 8.59 2.53
C ASN A 43 2.78 7.15 2.24
N PRO A 44 2.74 6.73 0.96
CA PRO A 44 3.17 5.39 0.55
C PRO A 44 4.60 5.02 0.95
N LEU A 45 5.50 6.00 1.07
CA LEU A 45 6.90 5.77 1.46
C LEU A 45 7.01 5.36 2.91
N GLU A 46 6.34 6.06 3.82
CA GLU A 46 6.35 5.71 5.23
C GLU A 46 5.59 4.41 5.48
N ALA A 47 4.46 4.19 4.79
CA ALA A 47 3.77 2.91 4.83
C ALA A 47 4.65 1.76 4.33
N TYR A 48 5.47 1.98 3.30
CA TYR A 48 6.41 0.97 2.83
C TYR A 48 7.45 0.62 3.90
N LYS A 49 8.00 1.60 4.64
CA LYS A 49 8.93 1.32 5.74
C LYS A 49 8.27 0.50 6.84
N VAL A 50 7.06 0.87 7.28
CA VAL A 50 6.27 0.10 8.25
C VAL A 50 6.07 -1.33 7.79
N LEU A 51 5.77 -1.52 6.50
CA LEU A 51 5.57 -2.84 5.90
C LEU A 51 6.86 -3.68 5.87
N VAL A 52 7.99 -3.10 5.49
CA VAL A 52 9.30 -3.77 5.48
C VAL A 52 9.68 -4.24 6.87
N GLU A 53 9.52 -3.39 7.88
CA GLU A 53 9.81 -3.74 9.26
C GLU A 53 8.88 -4.84 9.79
N ALA A 54 7.57 -4.73 9.53
CA ALA A 54 6.60 -5.70 10.02
C ALA A 54 6.78 -7.09 9.38
N THR A 55 7.20 -7.14 8.12
CA THR A 55 7.42 -8.38 7.37
C THR A 55 8.81 -8.99 7.58
N GLY A 56 9.75 -8.23 8.15
CA GLY A 56 11.13 -8.65 8.37
C GLY A 56 11.99 -8.63 7.11
N GLY A 57 11.67 -7.81 6.11
CA GLY A 57 12.52 -7.64 4.92
C GLY A 57 11.79 -7.17 3.66
N ARG A 58 12.57 -6.62 2.71
CA ARG A 58 12.05 -6.03 1.46
C ARG A 58 11.34 -7.05 0.56
N GLU A 59 11.85 -8.28 0.49
CA GLU A 59 11.28 -9.32 -0.37
C GLU A 59 9.84 -9.68 0.00
N ARG A 60 9.56 -9.85 1.30
CA ARG A 60 8.21 -10.17 1.79
C ARG A 60 7.28 -8.97 1.66
N ALA A 61 7.75 -7.77 1.98
CA ALA A 61 7.01 -6.53 1.76
C ALA A 61 6.60 -6.36 0.29
N ARG A 62 7.49 -6.71 -0.65
CA ARG A 62 7.21 -6.67 -2.09
C ARG A 62 6.07 -7.61 -2.51
N VAL A 63 5.97 -8.80 -1.92
CA VAL A 63 4.85 -9.72 -2.18
C VAL A 63 3.52 -9.10 -1.74
N ILE A 64 3.48 -8.50 -0.54
CA ILE A 64 2.28 -7.83 -0.04
C ILE A 64 1.94 -6.62 -0.91
N LEU A 65 2.91 -5.75 -1.25
CA LEU A 65 2.69 -4.60 -2.12
C LEU A 65 2.10 -5.00 -3.49
N ARG A 66 2.59 -6.09 -4.10
CA ARG A 66 2.01 -6.59 -5.35
C ARG A 66 0.52 -6.86 -5.19
N SER A 67 0.14 -7.57 -4.12
CA SER A 67 -1.27 -7.87 -3.84
C SER A 67 -2.12 -6.61 -3.61
N LEU A 68 -1.57 -5.62 -2.90
CA LEU A 68 -2.25 -4.34 -2.65
C LEU A 68 -2.44 -3.50 -3.91
N LEU A 69 -1.45 -3.48 -4.80
CA LEU A 69 -1.42 -2.62 -5.97
C LEU A 69 -2.08 -3.24 -7.22
N ILE A 70 -2.11 -4.58 -7.35
CA ILE A 70 -2.80 -5.28 -8.45
C ILE A 70 -4.21 -4.74 -8.72
N PRO A 71 -5.12 -4.61 -7.73
CA PRO A 71 -6.47 -4.11 -8.00
C PRO A 71 -6.52 -2.62 -8.37
N LEU A 72 -5.44 -1.87 -8.13
CA LEU A 72 -5.35 -0.44 -8.44
C LEU A 72 -4.67 -0.20 -9.79
N ALA A 73 -3.87 -1.15 -10.25
CA ALA A 73 -3.13 -1.08 -11.49
C ALA A 73 -3.87 -1.76 -12.64
N GLY A 74 -3.95 -1.09 -13.79
CA GLY A 74 -4.47 -1.70 -15.02
C GLY A 74 -3.50 -2.67 -15.72
N SER A 75 -2.30 -2.89 -15.17
CA SER A 75 -1.28 -3.79 -15.75
C SER A 75 -0.27 -4.24 -14.68
N PRO A 76 0.20 -5.50 -14.73
CA PRO A 76 1.27 -6.01 -13.86
C PRO A 76 2.57 -5.21 -13.97
N VAL A 77 2.88 -4.66 -15.14
CA VAL A 77 4.10 -3.86 -15.36
C VAL A 77 4.08 -2.61 -14.48
N LYS A 78 2.95 -1.90 -14.44
CA LYS A 78 2.77 -0.70 -13.62
C LYS A 78 2.90 -0.98 -12.12
N VAL A 79 2.49 -2.18 -11.68
CA VAL A 79 2.70 -2.61 -10.29
C VAL A 79 4.19 -2.71 -9.99
N LEU A 80 4.97 -3.36 -10.87
CA LEU A 80 6.40 -3.53 -10.67
C LEU A 80 7.15 -2.19 -10.71
N GLU A 81 6.78 -1.30 -11.62
CA GLU A 81 7.33 0.06 -11.69
C GLU A 81 7.08 0.84 -10.40
N ALA A 82 5.85 0.81 -9.90
CA ALA A 82 5.47 1.53 -8.68
C ALA A 82 6.20 0.99 -7.43
N ILE A 83 6.39 -0.34 -7.35
CA ILE A 83 7.17 -0.95 -6.26
C ILE A 83 8.66 -0.58 -6.38
N ASN A 84 9.23 -0.65 -7.59
CA ASN A 84 10.63 -0.27 -7.82
C ASN A 84 10.89 1.21 -7.53
N ALA A 85 9.91 2.09 -7.78
CA ALA A 85 9.99 3.50 -7.39
C ALA A 85 9.99 3.64 -5.86
N LEU A 86 9.05 2.98 -5.17
CA LEU A 86 8.98 2.99 -3.70
C LEU A 86 10.30 2.53 -3.05
N GLU A 87 10.88 1.44 -3.55
CA GLU A 87 12.16 0.89 -3.08
C GLU A 87 13.34 1.85 -3.26
N ARG A 88 13.24 2.76 -4.24
CA ARG A 88 14.22 3.82 -4.51
C ARG A 88 13.90 5.14 -3.78
N GLY A 89 12.87 5.15 -2.94
CA GLY A 89 12.49 6.34 -2.17
C GLY A 89 11.50 7.27 -2.89
N ASP A 90 10.87 6.82 -3.97
CA ASP A 90 9.85 7.60 -4.69
C ASP A 90 8.44 6.96 -4.60
N GLY A 91 7.52 7.65 -3.93
CA GLY A 91 6.12 7.23 -3.80
C GLY A 91 5.19 7.72 -4.92
N SER A 92 5.69 8.49 -5.90
CA SER A 92 4.89 9.19 -6.92
C SER A 92 3.97 8.26 -7.72
N LEU A 93 4.51 7.16 -8.22
CA LEU A 93 3.77 6.18 -9.03
C LEU A 93 2.66 5.48 -8.23
N VAL A 94 2.88 5.20 -6.94
CA VAL A 94 1.82 4.63 -6.09
C VAL A 94 0.71 5.63 -5.87
N ARG A 95 1.02 6.91 -5.60
CA ARG A 95 0.01 7.96 -5.49
C ARG A 95 -0.80 8.08 -6.78
N GLU A 96 -0.15 7.96 -7.93
CA GLU A 96 -0.82 8.01 -9.24
C GLU A 96 -1.80 6.84 -9.43
N LEU A 97 -1.38 5.60 -9.09
CA LEU A 97 -2.25 4.43 -9.14
C LEU A 97 -3.47 4.60 -8.22
N ILE A 98 -3.27 5.10 -7.01
CA ILE A 98 -4.33 5.36 -6.03
C ILE A 98 -5.31 6.41 -6.56
N LYS A 99 -4.81 7.53 -7.10
CA LYS A 99 -5.64 8.59 -7.70
C LYS A 99 -6.47 8.03 -8.87
N ARG A 100 -5.85 7.33 -9.81
CA ARG A 100 -6.55 6.72 -10.96
C ARG A 100 -7.65 5.75 -10.54
N ALA A 101 -7.41 4.94 -9.52
CA ALA A 101 -8.42 4.02 -8.97
C ALA A 101 -9.59 4.76 -8.29
N GLY A 102 -9.34 5.96 -7.76
CA GLY A 102 -10.36 6.86 -7.19
C GLY A 102 -11.13 7.70 -8.21
N SER A 103 -10.60 7.90 -9.43
CA SER A 103 -11.18 8.78 -10.47
C SER A 103 -11.88 8.06 -11.64
N ARG A 104 -11.90 6.71 -11.69
CA ARG A 104 -12.66 5.96 -12.71
C ARG A 104 -14.18 6.01 -12.42
N GLU A 105 -14.77 7.19 -12.56
CA GLU A 105 -16.17 7.43 -12.90
C GLU A 105 -16.22 8.63 -13.87
N GLY A 106 -16.42 8.28 -15.14
CA GLY A 106 -16.62 9.13 -16.31
C GLY A 106 -17.08 8.22 -17.42
#